data_AF-A0A438JUY7-F1
#
_entry.id   AF-A0A438JUY7-F1
#
_cell.length_a   1.000
_cell.length_b   1.000
_cell.length_c   1.000
_cell.angle_alpha   90.00
_cell.angle_beta   90.00
_cell.angle_gamma   90.00
#
_symmetry.space_group_name_H-M   'P 1'
#
loop_
_entity.id
_entity.type
_entity.pdbx_description
1 polymer ?
#
loop_
_entity_poly.entity_id
_entity_poly.type
_entity_poly.pdbx_seq_one_letter_code
_entity_poly.pdbx_strand_id
1 'polypeptide(L)'
;MGSKLEGPSAPAVRRDPYEVLSVSRDSTDQEIKTAYRKLALKYHPDKNASNPEASELFKEVAYSYNILSDPEKRRQYDSAGFEVLCLFLFFL
;
A
#
# COMPACT_ATOMS: atom_id res chain seq x y z
N MET A 1 24.35 10.23 -9.39
CA MET A 1 24.49 8.94 -8.68
C MET A 1 23.72 9.03 -7.39
N GLY A 2 22.89 8.01 -7.11
CA GLY A 2 21.76 8.06 -6.20
C GLY A 2 22.06 8.40 -4.75
N SER A 3 21.21 9.26 -4.20
CA SER A 3 21.03 9.41 -2.75
C SER A 3 19.95 8.42 -2.33
N LYS A 4 20.42 7.20 -2.05
CA LYS A 4 19.74 6.17 -1.27
C LYS A 4 19.28 6.79 0.04
N LEU A 5 17.99 7.12 0.18
CA LEU A 5 17.43 7.52 1.47
C LEU A 5 17.10 6.25 2.24
N GLU A 6 18.03 5.90 3.11
CA GLU A 6 17.92 4.90 4.16
C GLU A 6 16.89 5.43 5.17
N GLY A 7 15.71 4.80 5.18
CA GLY A 7 14.63 5.15 6.10
C GLY A 7 14.97 4.67 7.52
N PRO A 8 14.88 5.53 8.54
CA PRO A 8 14.91 5.07 9.91
C PRO A 8 13.50 4.71 10.38
N SER A 9 13.45 3.71 11.27
CA SER A 9 12.43 3.51 12.30
C SER A 9 11.28 2.53 12.02
N ALA A 10 11.44 1.32 12.56
CA ALA A 10 10.38 0.67 13.32
C ALA A 10 10.23 1.37 14.70
N PRO A 11 9.15 1.20 15.51
CA PRO A 11 8.00 0.31 15.35
C PRO A 11 6.62 1.01 15.58
N ALA A 12 5.79 1.06 14.55
CA ALA A 12 4.33 1.00 14.64
C ALA A 12 3.88 0.31 13.35
N VAL A 13 3.41 -0.93 13.45
CA VAL A 13 3.25 -1.87 12.33
C VAL A 13 2.28 -1.32 11.28
N ARG A 14 2.79 -0.61 10.28
CA ARG A 14 2.05 -0.19 9.09
C ARG A 14 2.99 -0.28 7.89
N ARG A 15 2.77 -1.28 7.04
CA ARG A 15 3.71 -1.64 5.96
C ARG A 15 3.79 -0.54 4.89
N ASP A 16 4.98 -0.33 4.33
CA ASP A 16 5.20 0.56 3.20
C ASP A 16 4.28 0.20 2.00
N PRO A 17 3.55 1.17 1.39
CA PRO A 17 2.66 0.92 0.26
C PRO A 17 3.36 0.27 -0.94
N TYR A 18 4.63 0.63 -1.14
CA TYR A 18 5.48 0.06 -2.18
C TYR A 18 5.80 -1.42 -1.89
N GLU A 19 6.06 -1.77 -0.62
CA GLU A 19 6.30 -3.16 -0.23
C GLU A 19 5.02 -4.00 -0.29
N VAL A 20 3.89 -3.44 0.14
CA VAL A 20 2.58 -4.09 0.09
C VAL A 20 2.20 -4.46 -1.35
N LEU A 21 2.36 -3.52 -2.28
CA LEU A 21 2.14 -3.79 -3.70
C LEU A 21 3.29 -4.56 -4.36
N SER A 22 4.43 -4.73 -3.67
CA SER A 22 5.67 -5.30 -4.22
C SER A 22 6.10 -4.60 -5.51
N VAL A 23 6.07 -3.27 -5.49
CA VAL A 23 6.45 -2.39 -6.60
C VAL A 23 7.61 -1.49 -6.18
N SER A 24 8.37 -1.02 -7.16
CA SER A 24 9.46 -0.08 -6.91
C SER A 24 8.91 1.32 -6.64
N ARG A 25 9.70 2.16 -5.96
CA ARG A 25 9.39 3.59 -5.84
C ARG A 25 9.43 4.30 -7.20
N ASP A 26 10.12 3.76 -8.19
CA ASP A 26 10.10 4.30 -9.56
C ASP A 26 8.95 3.72 -10.41
N SER A 27 8.09 2.87 -9.85
CA SER A 27 7.02 2.24 -10.62
C SER A 27 6.00 3.25 -11.14
N THR A 28 5.59 3.01 -12.38
CA THR A 28 4.56 3.78 -13.08
C THR A 28 3.16 3.41 -12.60
N ASP A 29 2.18 4.28 -12.85
CA ASP A 29 0.78 4.05 -12.49
C ASP A 29 0.23 2.73 -13.07
N GLN A 30 0.68 2.37 -14.28
CA GLN A 30 0.31 1.11 -14.92
C GLN A 30 0.87 -0.12 -14.18
N GLU A 31 2.09 -0.06 -13.69
CA GLU A 31 2.71 -1.14 -12.90
C GLU A 31 2.01 -1.28 -11.55
N ILE A 32 1.74 -0.17 -10.87
CA ILE A 32 0.99 -0.10 -9.60
C ILE A 32 -0.40 -0.76 -9.77
N LYS A 33 -1.12 -0.40 -10.84
CA LYS A 33 -2.44 -0.97 -11.15
C LYS A 33 -2.37 -2.46 -11.50
N THR A 34 -1.33 -2.88 -12.20
CA THR A 34 -1.11 -4.29 -12.55
C THR A 34 -0.80 -5.12 -11.31
N ALA A 35 0.05 -4.62 -10.40
CA ALA A 35 0.39 -5.26 -9.14
C ALA A 35 -0.84 -5.38 -8.22
N TYR A 36 -1.61 -4.29 -8.08
CA TYR A 36 -2.87 -4.29 -7.34
C TYR A 36 -3.82 -5.38 -7.85
N ARG A 37 -4.03 -5.48 -9.18
CA ARG A 37 -4.90 -6.52 -9.76
C ARG A 37 -4.43 -7.94 -9.44
N LYS A 38 -3.12 -8.20 -9.49
CA LYS A 38 -2.55 -9.52 -9.15
C LYS A 38 -2.81 -9.88 -7.68
N LEU A 39 -2.59 -8.92 -6.78
CA LEU A 39 -2.78 -9.13 -5.33
C LEU A 39 -4.26 -9.21 -4.95
N ALA A 40 -5.12 -8.41 -5.56
CA ALA A 40 -6.57 -8.46 -5.37
C ALA A 40 -7.16 -9.83 -5.77
N LEU A 41 -6.67 -10.44 -6.85
CA LEU A 41 -7.07 -11.81 -7.23
C LEU A 41 -6.50 -12.87 -6.28
N LYS A 42 -5.29 -12.64 -5.75
CA LYS A 42 -4.63 -13.56 -4.81
C LYS A 42 -5.34 -13.59 -3.45
N TYR A 43 -5.70 -12.42 -2.93
CA TYR A 43 -6.36 -12.23 -1.64
C TYR A 43 -7.89 -12.06 -1.75
N HIS A 44 -8.47 -12.44 -2.89
CA HIS A 44 -9.90 -12.28 -3.10
C HIS A 44 -10.71 -13.01 -2.01
N PRO A 45 -11.76 -12.38 -1.44
CA PRO A 45 -12.53 -12.96 -0.33
C PRO A 45 -13.23 -14.26 -0.71
N ASP A 46 -13.62 -14.42 -1.98
CA ASP A 46 -14.25 -15.65 -2.48
C ASP A 46 -13.34 -16.89 -2.35
N LYS A 47 -12.04 -16.73 -2.59
CA LYS A 47 -11.06 -17.84 -2.50
C LYS A 47 -10.44 -18.00 -1.12
N ASN A 48 -10.51 -16.96 -0.29
CA ASN A 48 -9.87 -16.91 1.03
C ASN A 48 -10.88 -16.63 2.15
N ALA A 49 -12.15 -17.02 1.97
CA ALA A 49 -13.24 -16.73 2.91
C ALA A 49 -12.97 -17.24 4.34
N SER A 50 -12.16 -18.29 4.48
CA SER A 50 -11.78 -18.86 5.78
C SER A 50 -10.55 -18.23 6.41
N ASN A 51 -9.87 -17.28 5.75
CA ASN A 51 -8.61 -16.73 6.23
C ASN A 51 -8.73 -15.22 6.54
N PRO A 52 -8.87 -14.83 7.82
CA PRO A 52 -9.06 -13.44 8.20
C PRO A 52 -7.86 -12.55 7.83
N GLU A 53 -6.64 -13.12 7.78
CA GLU A 53 -5.45 -12.40 7.32
C GLU A 53 -5.54 -11.98 5.85
N ALA A 54 -6.23 -12.74 4.99
CA ALA A 54 -6.39 -12.36 3.59
C ALA A 54 -7.27 -11.11 3.43
N SER A 55 -8.25 -10.92 4.33
CA SER A 55 -9.07 -9.70 4.36
C SER A 55 -8.24 -8.48 4.75
N GLU A 56 -7.39 -8.62 5.77
CA GLU A 56 -6.49 -7.54 6.20
C GLU A 56 -5.47 -7.19 5.09
N LEU A 57 -4.83 -8.20 4.48
CA LEU A 57 -3.92 -8.00 3.35
C LEU A 57 -4.61 -7.33 2.15
N PHE A 58 -5.87 -7.70 1.86
CA PHE A 58 -6.63 -7.06 0.79
C PHE A 58 -6.88 -5.57 1.07
N LYS A 59 -7.23 -5.22 2.32
CA LYS A 59 -7.39 -3.83 2.75
C LYS A 59 -6.07 -3.06 2.63
N GLU A 60 -4.95 -3.64 3.08
CA GLU A 60 -3.62 -3.03 2.93
C GLU A 60 -3.26 -2.76 1.47
N VAL A 61 -3.52 -3.74 0.59
CA VAL A 61 -3.28 -3.65 -0.85
C VAL A 61 -4.15 -2.56 -1.50
N ALA A 62 -5.43 -2.49 -1.15
CA ALA A 62 -6.34 -1.45 -1.63
C ALA A 62 -5.95 -0.05 -1.16
N TYR A 63 -5.55 0.09 0.10
CA TYR A 63 -5.04 1.33 0.66
C TYR A 63 -3.77 1.80 -0.04
N SER A 64 -2.81 0.89 -0.22
CA SER A 64 -1.55 1.17 -0.89
C SER A 64 -1.75 1.65 -2.33
N TYR A 65 -2.67 1.00 -3.05
CA TYR A 65 -3.06 1.43 -4.39
C TYR A 65 -3.70 2.83 -4.38
N ASN A 66 -4.59 3.13 -3.42
CA ASN A 66 -5.27 4.42 -3.34
C ASN A 66 -4.30 5.60 -3.15
N ILE A 67 -3.20 5.38 -2.42
CA ILE A 67 -2.16 6.38 -2.21
C ILE A 67 -1.26 6.50 -3.45
N LEU A 68 -0.81 5.36 -3.99
CA LEU A 68 0.20 5.34 -5.04
C LEU A 68 -0.37 5.65 -6.43
N SER A 69 -1.66 5.40 -6.67
CA SER A 69 -2.31 5.69 -7.96
C SER A 69 -2.63 7.17 -8.17
N ASP A 70 -2.53 7.99 -7.13
CA ASP A 70 -2.80 9.42 -7.24
C ASP A 70 -1.53 10.19 -6.90
N PRO A 71 -0.97 10.97 -7.85
CA PRO A 71 0.30 11.67 -7.64
C PRO A 71 0.20 12.71 -6.52
N GLU A 72 -0.97 13.29 -6.27
CA GLU A 72 -1.17 14.23 -5.18
C GLU A 72 -1.18 13.50 -3.83
N LYS A 73 -1.92 12.38 -3.72
CA LYS A 73 -1.91 11.55 -2.50
C LYS A 73 -0.54 10.95 -2.22
N ARG A 74 0.18 10.54 -3.26
CA ARG A 74 1.54 10.04 -3.17
C ARG A 74 2.48 11.11 -2.63
N ARG A 75 2.36 12.35 -3.10
CA ARG A 75 3.13 13.48 -2.59
C ARG A 75 2.71 13.88 -1.17
N GLN A 76 1.42 13.81 -0.85
CA GLN A 76 0.92 14.01 0.52
C GLN A 76 1.45 12.93 1.46
N TYR A 77 1.49 11.67 1.04
CA TYR A 77 2.08 10.57 1.79
C TYR A 77 3.57 10.82 2.05
N ASP A 78 4.31 11.25 1.03
CA ASP A 78 5.74 11.59 1.12
C ASP A 78 6.00 12.80 2.04
N SER A 79 5.08 13.79 2.07
CA SER A 79 5.22 15.03 2.88
C SER A 79 4.62 14.96 4.29
N ALA A 80 3.53 14.21 4.50
CA ALA A 80 2.74 14.22 5.74
C ALA A 80 2.98 13.00 6.63
N GLY A 81 3.66 11.97 6.12
CA GLY A 81 3.88 10.72 6.85
C GLY A 81 2.60 9.86 6.97
N PHE A 82 2.81 8.55 7.14
CA PHE A 82 1.77 7.50 7.12
C PHE A 82 0.58 7.75 8.08
N GLU A 83 0.79 8.53 9.14
CA GLU A 83 -0.07 8.63 10.32
C GLU A 83 -1.47 9.19 10.05
N VAL A 84 -1.64 10.08 9.07
CA VAL A 84 -2.90 10.83 8.89
C VAL A 84 -3.94 10.09 8.04
N LEU A 85 -3.52 9.27 7.07
CA LEU A 85 -4.43 8.63 6.12
C LEU A 85 -5.04 7.31 6.63
N CYS A 86 -4.35 6.62 7.53
CA CYS A 86 -4.77 5.28 7.98
C CYS A 86 -5.96 5.31 8.95
N LEU A 87 -6.15 6.41 9.69
CA LEU A 87 -7.24 6.55 10.67
C LEU A 87 -8.63 6.69 10.04
N PHE A 88 -8.74 7.12 8.79
CA PHE A 88 -10.03 7.35 8.14
C PHE A 88 -10.67 6.08 7.53
N LEU A 89 -9.88 5.03 7.29
CA LEU A 89 -10.36 3.81 6.63
C LEU A 89 -10.66 2.65 7.57
N PHE A 90 -10.25 2.74 8.84
CA PHE A 90 -10.50 1.69 9.83
C PHE A 90 -11.83 1.85 10.60
N PHE A 91 -12.57 2.94 10.37
CA PHE A 91 -13.76 3.31 11.15
C PHE A 91 -15.06 3.45 10.34
N LEU A 92 -15.09 3.05 9.06
CA LEU A 92 -16.31 3.03 8.24
C LEU A 92 -16.64 1.61 7.73
#